data_AF-A0A9E0MAT2-F1
#
_entry.id   AF-A0A9E0MAT2-F1
#
_cell.length_a   1.000
_cell.length_b   1.000
_cell.length_c   1.000
_cell.angle_alpha   90.00
_cell.angle_beta   90.00
_cell.angle_gamma   90.00
#
_symmetry.space_group_name_H-M   'P 1'
#
loop_
_entity.id
_entity.type
_entity.pdbx_description
1 polymer ?
#
loop_
_entity_poly.entity_id
_entity_poly.type
_entity_poly.pdbx_seq_one_letter_code
_entity_poly.pdbx_strand_id
1 'polypeptide(L)'
;LRSKDPHQHPSILFNYMSSEQDWSEFRAGIRITREIMRQPALSAYAGREITPGQTAQSDAELDAFVRQRAETAYHPCGTNAMGVGAMAVVDGAGRVHGIEGLRVVDASIMPEIVTGNLNAPTIMIAEKIADQIRGRPALPRSDAAYFVAGNTPARRPAGSESLGPLLSNDHSDSLGPTAQEQLLNRVPFGSADNLPGSSPPSQ
;
A
#
# COMPACT_ATOMS: atom_id res chain seq x y z
N LEU A 1 -16.02 -5.89 19.23
CA LEU A 1 -17.36 -6.47 19.01
C LEU A 1 -18.40 -5.66 19.78
N ARG A 2 -19.65 -5.59 19.31
CA ARG A 2 -20.75 -4.90 20.02
C ARG A 2 -21.59 -5.83 20.90
N SER A 3 -21.66 -7.10 20.54
CA SER A 3 -22.39 -8.14 21.24
C SER A 3 -21.70 -9.49 21.14
N LYS A 4 -22.25 -10.48 21.85
CA LYS A 4 -21.92 -11.90 21.69
C LYS A 4 -22.70 -12.58 20.56
N ASP A 5 -23.77 -11.95 20.06
CA ASP A 5 -24.54 -12.43 18.90
C ASP A 5 -23.72 -12.29 17.60
N PRO A 6 -23.40 -13.39 16.89
CA PRO A 6 -22.63 -13.35 15.64
C PRO A 6 -23.40 -12.77 14.45
N HIS A 7 -24.73 -12.62 14.54
CA HIS A 7 -25.55 -12.00 13.49
C HIS A 7 -25.60 -10.48 13.57
N GLN A 8 -25.18 -9.89 14.70
CA GLN A 8 -25.10 -8.45 14.84
C GLN A 8 -23.86 -7.90 14.12
N HIS A 9 -24.04 -6.87 13.30
CA HIS A 9 -22.94 -6.20 12.61
C HIS A 9 -21.87 -5.70 13.60
N PRO A 10 -20.57 -5.78 13.25
CA PRO A 10 -19.50 -5.29 14.09
C PRO A 10 -19.51 -3.75 14.20
N SER A 11 -18.81 -3.22 15.20
CA SER A 11 -18.45 -1.81 15.21
C SER A 11 -17.27 -1.60 14.26
N ILE A 12 -17.39 -0.66 13.34
CA ILE A 12 -16.32 -0.30 12.40
C ILE A 12 -15.89 1.13 12.73
N LEU A 13 -14.59 1.30 13.01
CA LEU A 13 -13.96 2.58 13.24
C LEU A 13 -12.70 2.64 12.39
N PHE A 14 -12.71 3.51 11.38
CA PHE A 14 -11.60 3.61 10.42
C PHE A 14 -10.40 4.40 10.95
N ASN A 15 -10.60 5.26 11.96
CA ASN A 15 -9.58 6.21 12.41
C ASN A 15 -8.95 7.01 11.25
N TYR A 16 -9.78 7.43 10.29
CA TYR A 16 -9.32 8.28 9.19
C TYR A 16 -8.62 9.50 9.74
N MET A 17 -7.51 9.88 9.09
CA MET A 17 -6.74 11.05 9.45
C MET A 17 -6.18 10.98 10.88
N SER A 18 -5.87 9.77 11.36
CA SER A 18 -5.20 9.55 12.63
C SER A 18 -3.70 9.83 12.57
N SER A 19 -3.14 9.90 11.36
CA SER A 19 -1.77 10.28 11.07
C SER A 19 -1.71 11.67 10.42
N GLU A 20 -0.67 12.46 10.75
CA GLU A 20 -0.39 13.73 10.06
C GLU A 20 -0.09 13.51 8.57
N GLN A 21 0.46 12.34 8.22
CA GLN A 21 0.73 11.99 6.83
C GLN A 21 -0.55 11.99 5.99
N ASP A 22 -1.66 11.44 6.52
CA ASP A 22 -2.95 11.38 5.82
C ASP A 22 -3.40 12.79 5.40
N TRP A 23 -3.29 13.77 6.30
CA TRP A 23 -3.65 15.16 6.00
C TRP A 23 -2.76 15.75 4.90
N SER A 24 -1.44 15.57 5.02
CA SER A 24 -0.50 16.11 4.04
C SER A 24 -0.70 15.51 2.64
N GLU A 25 -0.99 14.21 2.54
CA GLU A 25 -1.25 13.53 1.27
C GLU A 25 -2.58 13.98 0.64
N PHE A 26 -3.65 14.14 1.43
CA PHE A 26 -4.92 14.66 0.91
C PHE A 26 -4.80 16.10 0.41
N ARG A 27 -4.09 16.97 1.14
CA ARG A 27 -3.80 18.35 0.68
C ARG A 27 -3.01 18.33 -0.63
N ALA A 28 -1.97 17.50 -0.72
CA ALA A 28 -1.18 17.34 -1.94
C ALA A 28 -2.04 16.84 -3.11
N GLY A 29 -2.90 15.84 -2.89
CA GLY A 29 -3.82 15.32 -3.90
C GLY A 29 -4.76 16.38 -4.47
N ILE A 30 -5.33 17.25 -3.62
CA ILE A 30 -6.16 18.37 -4.07
C ILE A 30 -5.34 19.36 -4.93
N ARG A 31 -4.14 19.73 -4.46
CA ARG A 31 -3.28 20.70 -5.17
C ARG A 31 -2.82 20.16 -6.53
N ILE A 32 -2.39 18.90 -6.58
CA ILE A 32 -1.99 18.21 -7.82
C ILE A 32 -3.18 18.10 -8.79
N THR A 33 -4.37 17.74 -8.29
CA THR A 33 -5.57 17.69 -9.13
C THR A 33 -5.86 19.05 -9.77
N ARG A 34 -5.78 20.13 -9.00
CA ARG A 34 -5.93 21.49 -9.51
C ARG A 34 -4.86 21.86 -10.54
N GLU A 35 -3.62 21.43 -10.33
CA GLU A 35 -2.52 21.65 -11.28
C GLU A 35 -2.75 20.90 -12.60
N ILE A 36 -3.14 19.63 -12.54
CA ILE A 36 -3.48 18.81 -13.71
C ILE A 36 -4.61 19.47 -14.49
N MET A 37 -5.70 19.85 -13.83
CA MET A 37 -6.87 20.46 -14.48
C MET A 37 -6.57 21.82 -15.14
N ARG A 38 -5.50 22.52 -14.73
CA ARG A 38 -5.05 23.78 -15.35
C ARG A 38 -4.12 23.60 -16.54
N GLN A 39 -3.72 22.37 -16.87
CA GLN A 39 -2.83 22.13 -18.00
C GLN A 39 -3.48 22.56 -19.33
N PRO A 40 -2.73 23.13 -20.29
CA PRO A 40 -3.28 23.62 -21.56
C PRO A 40 -4.09 22.57 -22.32
N ALA A 41 -3.69 21.30 -22.25
CA ALA A 41 -4.36 20.16 -22.89
C ALA A 41 -5.80 19.95 -22.38
N LEU A 42 -6.12 20.40 -21.16
CA LEU A 42 -7.45 20.29 -20.58
C LEU A 42 -8.26 21.59 -20.68
N SER A 43 -7.70 22.69 -21.18
CA SER A 43 -8.36 24.02 -21.19
C SER A 43 -9.74 24.05 -21.87
N ALA A 44 -9.96 23.23 -22.91
CA ALA A 44 -11.24 23.11 -23.60
C ALA A 44 -12.33 22.38 -22.78
N TYR A 45 -11.92 21.62 -21.76
CA TYR A 45 -12.79 20.79 -20.92
C TYR A 45 -12.85 21.29 -19.47
N ALA A 46 -11.84 22.02 -19.03
CA ALA A 46 -11.73 22.56 -17.68
C ALA A 46 -12.75 23.69 -17.48
N GLY A 47 -13.84 23.37 -16.79
CA GLY A 47 -14.79 24.35 -16.31
C GLY A 47 -14.37 24.99 -14.99
N ARG A 48 -15.31 25.70 -14.36
CA ARG A 48 -15.15 26.22 -13.00
C ARG A 48 -15.03 25.06 -12.00
N GLU A 49 -14.03 25.11 -11.12
CA GLU A 49 -13.93 24.20 -9.98
C GLU A 49 -15.19 24.30 -9.09
N ILE A 50 -15.88 23.17 -8.92
CA ILE A 50 -17.12 23.10 -8.12
C ILE A 50 -16.81 22.81 -6.65
N THR A 51 -15.83 21.95 -6.38
CA THR A 51 -15.52 21.45 -5.03
C THR A 51 -14.04 21.05 -4.98
N PRO A 52 -13.28 21.43 -3.93
CA PRO A 52 -13.65 22.32 -2.82
C PRO A 52 -13.98 23.76 -3.23
N GLY A 53 -13.66 24.13 -4.47
CA GLY A 53 -13.93 25.44 -5.03
C GLY A 53 -12.73 26.37 -4.86
N GLN A 54 -12.69 27.43 -5.67
CA GLN A 54 -11.52 28.31 -5.79
C GLN A 54 -11.19 29.10 -4.52
N THR A 55 -12.10 29.20 -3.55
CA THR A 55 -11.89 29.97 -2.32
C THR A 55 -11.06 29.21 -1.29
N ALA A 56 -11.09 27.88 -1.28
CA ALA A 56 -10.30 27.09 -0.33
C ALA A 56 -8.85 26.96 -0.81
N GLN A 57 -7.92 27.67 -0.17
CA GLN A 57 -6.51 27.77 -0.60
C GLN A 57 -5.52 27.40 0.50
N SER A 58 -5.82 27.80 1.74
CA SER A 58 -4.97 27.50 2.90
C SER A 58 -5.11 26.04 3.32
N ASP A 59 -4.08 25.50 3.98
CA ASP A 59 -4.11 24.13 4.48
C ASP A 59 -5.28 23.90 5.45
N ALA A 60 -5.58 24.88 6.31
CA ALA A 60 -6.71 24.81 7.23
C ALA A 60 -8.08 24.70 6.50
N GLU A 61 -8.26 25.43 5.40
CA GLU A 61 -9.50 25.34 4.59
C GLU A 61 -9.59 23.99 3.87
N LEU A 62 -8.47 23.48 3.36
CA LEU A 62 -8.41 22.16 2.72
C LEU A 62 -8.68 21.05 3.74
N ASP A 63 -8.12 21.13 4.94
CA ASP A 63 -8.36 20.15 6.01
C ASP A 63 -9.83 20.17 6.47
N ALA A 64 -10.43 21.36 6.58
CA ALA A 64 -11.85 21.49 6.89
C ALA A 64 -12.73 20.83 5.82
N PHE A 65 -12.37 21.02 4.55
CA PHE A 65 -13.04 20.35 3.43
C PHE A 65 -12.89 18.83 3.50
N VAL A 66 -11.65 18.33 3.65
CA VAL A 66 -11.35 16.89 3.75
C VAL A 66 -12.11 16.26 4.92
N ARG A 67 -12.12 16.90 6.09
CA ARG A 67 -12.86 16.40 7.26
C ARG A 67 -14.36 16.24 7.00
N GLN A 68 -14.95 17.12 6.18
CA GLN A 68 -16.38 17.08 5.88
C GLN A 68 -16.74 16.12 4.73
N ARG A 69 -15.80 15.88 3.80
CA ARG A 69 -16.10 15.28 2.49
C ARG A 69 -15.28 14.03 2.15
N ALA A 70 -14.25 13.70 2.93
CA ALA A 70 -13.50 12.49 2.71
C ALA A 70 -14.42 11.27 2.85
N GLU A 71 -14.31 10.36 1.90
CA GLU A 71 -15.06 9.12 1.85
C GLU A 71 -14.12 7.94 1.65
N THR A 72 -14.64 6.74 1.89
CA THR A 72 -13.89 5.51 1.67
C THR A 72 -13.87 5.13 0.20
N ALA A 73 -12.74 4.60 -0.27
CA ALA A 73 -12.67 3.89 -1.54
C ALA A 73 -13.21 2.45 -1.47
N TYR A 74 -13.85 2.07 -0.35
CA TYR A 74 -14.44 0.74 -0.12
C TYR A 74 -13.42 -0.41 -0.11
N HIS A 75 -12.23 -0.15 0.43
CA HIS A 75 -11.10 -1.09 0.46
C HIS A 75 -10.58 -1.41 1.89
N PRO A 76 -11.41 -1.83 2.86
CA PRO A 76 -10.90 -2.27 4.16
C PRO A 76 -10.08 -3.56 4.03
N CYS A 77 -8.93 -3.63 4.70
CA CYS A 77 -8.03 -4.79 4.73
C CYS A 77 -7.22 -4.83 6.04
N GLY A 78 -6.41 -5.89 6.21
CA GLY A 78 -5.39 -5.96 7.27
C GLY A 78 -5.86 -6.26 8.70
N THR A 79 -7.15 -6.55 8.92
CA THR A 79 -7.65 -6.86 10.27
C THR A 79 -7.21 -8.23 10.82
N ASN A 80 -6.72 -9.13 9.96
CA ASN A 80 -6.15 -10.44 10.31
C ASN A 80 -4.76 -10.62 9.69
N ALA A 81 -3.90 -9.61 9.85
CA ALA A 81 -2.62 -9.50 9.15
C ALA A 81 -1.81 -10.80 9.10
N MET A 82 -1.34 -11.14 7.90
CA MET A 82 -0.41 -12.24 7.65
C MET A 82 1.01 -11.86 8.10
N GLY A 83 1.70 -12.74 8.82
CA GLY A 83 3.09 -12.52 9.21
C GLY A 83 3.60 -13.44 10.31
N VAL A 84 4.74 -13.07 10.89
CA VAL A 84 5.43 -13.80 11.97
C VAL A 84 5.59 -12.97 13.26
N GLY A 85 5.17 -11.70 13.24
CA GLY A 85 5.28 -10.79 14.38
C GLY A 85 4.14 -10.96 15.40
N ALA A 86 4.26 -10.28 16.55
CA ALA A 86 3.27 -10.35 17.63
C ALA A 86 1.85 -9.91 17.22
N MET A 87 1.72 -9.08 16.19
CA MET A 87 0.44 -8.61 15.64
C MET A 87 -0.09 -9.49 14.51
N ALA A 88 0.64 -10.53 14.09
CA ALA A 88 0.20 -11.42 13.02
C ALA A 88 -0.91 -12.36 13.52
N VAL A 89 -1.97 -12.49 12.74
CA VAL A 89 -3.10 -13.39 13.03
C VAL A 89 -2.97 -14.71 12.26
N VAL A 90 -2.44 -14.63 11.03
CA VAL A 90 -2.21 -15.81 10.19
C VAL A 90 -0.76 -15.91 9.72
N ASP A 91 -0.34 -17.11 9.37
CA ASP A 91 0.96 -17.34 8.71
C ASP A 91 0.90 -17.16 7.19
N GLY A 92 2.04 -17.37 6.52
CA GLY A 92 2.17 -17.25 5.05
C GLY A 92 1.30 -18.20 4.21
N ALA A 93 0.62 -19.16 4.83
CA ALA A 93 -0.33 -20.08 4.21
C ALA A 93 -1.78 -19.82 4.67
N GLY A 94 -2.03 -18.65 5.28
CA GLY A 94 -3.32 -18.23 5.80
C GLY A 94 -3.80 -19.00 7.03
N ARG A 95 -2.94 -19.81 7.67
CA ARG A 95 -3.32 -20.61 8.86
C ARG A 95 -3.35 -19.72 10.09
N VAL A 96 -4.42 -19.84 10.87
CA VAL A 96 -4.57 -19.06 12.11
C VAL A 96 -3.57 -19.55 13.15
N HIS A 97 -2.79 -18.62 13.72
CA HIS A 97 -1.80 -18.97 14.74
C HIS A 97 -2.48 -19.59 15.97
N GLY A 98 -1.97 -20.73 16.43
CA GLY A 98 -2.48 -21.44 17.61
C GLY A 98 -3.76 -22.25 17.40
N ILE A 99 -4.31 -22.32 16.17
CA ILE A 99 -5.51 -23.10 15.86
C ILE A 99 -5.24 -24.01 14.66
N GLU A 100 -5.43 -25.31 14.84
CA GLU A 100 -5.33 -26.29 13.76
C GLU A 100 -6.60 -26.31 12.91
N GLY A 101 -6.45 -26.60 11.61
CA GLY A 101 -7.59 -26.78 10.70
C GLY A 101 -8.35 -25.51 10.31
N LEU A 102 -7.88 -24.31 10.72
CA LEU A 102 -8.51 -23.03 10.40
C LEU A 102 -7.61 -22.13 9.55
N ARG A 103 -8.18 -21.53 8.50
CA ARG A 103 -7.53 -20.52 7.66
C ARG A 103 -8.41 -19.29 7.45
N VAL A 104 -7.79 -18.14 7.20
CA VAL A 104 -8.43 -16.92 6.68
C VAL A 104 -7.86 -16.64 5.29
N VAL A 105 -8.74 -16.42 4.31
CA VAL A 105 -8.36 -16.25 2.89
C VAL A 105 -9.22 -15.14 2.28
N ASP A 106 -8.90 -13.89 2.61
CA ASP A 106 -9.59 -12.70 2.11
C ASP A 106 -8.66 -11.46 2.19
N ALA A 107 -9.18 -10.25 1.97
CA ALA A 107 -8.39 -9.02 2.09
C ALA A 107 -7.88 -8.73 3.51
N SER A 108 -8.48 -9.32 4.55
CA SER A 108 -8.08 -9.06 5.94
C SER A 108 -6.66 -9.54 6.25
N ILE A 109 -6.12 -10.48 5.48
CA ILE A 109 -4.77 -11.00 5.71
C ILE A 109 -3.66 -10.16 5.06
N MET A 110 -3.99 -9.15 4.26
CA MET A 110 -3.01 -8.24 3.68
C MET A 110 -2.29 -7.47 4.81
N PRO A 111 -0.97 -7.65 5.02
CA PRO A 111 -0.28 -6.97 6.12
C PRO A 111 -0.19 -5.45 5.92
N GLU A 112 -0.23 -5.01 4.66
CA GLU A 112 -0.25 -3.62 4.24
C GLU A 112 -1.17 -3.50 3.02
N ILE A 113 -1.87 -2.37 2.91
CA ILE A 113 -2.74 -2.10 1.77
C ILE A 113 -1.91 -1.92 0.50
N VAL A 114 -2.37 -2.48 -0.62
CA VAL A 114 -1.71 -2.28 -1.92
C VAL A 114 -2.11 -0.93 -2.54
N THR A 115 -1.29 -0.41 -3.45
CA THR A 115 -1.53 0.88 -4.14
C THR A 115 -2.63 0.84 -5.21
N GLY A 116 -3.45 -0.21 -5.24
CA GLY A 116 -4.53 -0.40 -6.22
C GLY A 116 -5.78 -1.02 -5.60
N ASN A 117 -6.79 -1.26 -6.44
CA ASN A 117 -8.05 -1.85 -5.98
C ASN A 117 -7.86 -3.28 -5.47
N LEU A 118 -8.53 -3.62 -4.36
CA LEU A 118 -8.26 -4.87 -3.64
C LEU A 118 -8.82 -6.14 -4.28
N ASN A 119 -9.74 -6.02 -5.25
CA ASN A 119 -10.39 -7.19 -5.85
C ASN A 119 -9.37 -8.17 -6.48
N ALA A 120 -8.51 -7.68 -7.37
CA ALA A 120 -7.50 -8.50 -8.04
C ALA A 120 -6.49 -9.14 -7.07
N PRO A 121 -5.86 -8.41 -6.12
CA PRO A 121 -4.95 -9.02 -5.15
C PRO A 121 -5.65 -9.99 -4.20
N THR A 122 -6.92 -9.76 -3.82
CA THR A 122 -7.69 -10.72 -3.02
C THR A 122 -7.91 -12.03 -3.77
N ILE A 123 -8.29 -11.98 -5.06
CA ILE A 123 -8.41 -13.18 -5.89
C ILE A 123 -7.06 -13.89 -6.00
N MET A 124 -5.97 -13.16 -6.23
CA MET A 124 -4.62 -13.74 -6.31
C MET A 124 -4.21 -14.42 -5.00
N ILE A 125 -4.48 -13.81 -3.85
CA ILE A 125 -4.26 -14.42 -2.53
C ILE A 125 -5.02 -15.74 -2.41
N ALA A 126 -6.30 -15.74 -2.80
CA ALA A 126 -7.16 -16.92 -2.74
C ALA A 126 -6.64 -18.05 -3.64
N GLU A 127 -6.30 -17.77 -4.89
CA GLU A 127 -5.72 -18.73 -5.84
C GLU A 127 -4.41 -19.32 -5.31
N LYS A 128 -3.50 -18.46 -4.83
CA LYS A 128 -2.21 -18.89 -4.30
C LYS A 128 -2.36 -19.82 -3.08
N ILE A 129 -3.23 -19.46 -2.14
CA ILE A 129 -3.47 -20.30 -0.97
C ILE A 129 -4.17 -21.60 -1.40
N ALA A 130 -5.16 -21.55 -2.29
CA ALA A 130 -5.85 -22.74 -2.79
C ALA A 130 -4.89 -23.75 -3.44
N ASP A 131 -3.93 -23.29 -4.25
CA ASP A 131 -2.89 -24.14 -4.80
C ASP A 131 -2.01 -24.78 -3.71
N GLN A 132 -1.64 -24.04 -2.67
CA GLN A 132 -0.95 -24.61 -1.51
C GLN A 132 -1.79 -25.68 -0.79
N ILE A 133 -3.10 -25.46 -0.60
CA ILE A 133 -4.01 -26.46 0.00
C ILE A 133 -3.99 -27.74 -0.83
N ARG A 134 -3.94 -27.60 -2.17
CA ARG A 134 -3.97 -28.72 -3.12
C ARG A 134 -2.58 -29.32 -3.40
N GLY A 135 -1.51 -28.82 -2.79
CA GLY A 135 -0.14 -29.25 -3.07
C GLY A 135 0.32 -28.96 -4.50
N ARG A 136 -0.22 -27.91 -5.14
CA ARG A 136 0.15 -27.50 -6.50
C ARG A 136 1.29 -26.49 -6.45
N PRO A 137 2.33 -26.65 -7.28
CA PRO A 137 3.41 -25.66 -7.36
C PRO A 137 2.89 -24.35 -7.94
N ALA A 138 3.50 -23.24 -7.52
CA ALA A 138 3.21 -21.92 -8.09
C ALA A 138 3.55 -21.90 -9.59
N LEU A 139 2.76 -21.14 -10.36
CA LEU A 139 3.05 -20.92 -11.77
C LEU A 139 4.40 -20.22 -11.95
N PRO A 140 5.11 -20.49 -13.07
CA PRO A 140 6.29 -19.72 -13.42
C PRO A 140 5.94 -18.25 -13.58
N ARG A 141 6.93 -17.38 -13.34
CA ARG A 141 6.78 -15.94 -13.52
C ARG A 141 6.43 -15.63 -14.99
N SER A 142 5.46 -14.75 -15.19
CA SER A 142 5.12 -14.23 -16.53
C SER A 142 6.28 -13.41 -17.12
N ASP A 143 6.57 -13.68 -18.39
CA ASP A 143 7.53 -12.98 -19.25
C ASP A 143 6.84 -12.09 -20.30
N ALA A 144 5.54 -11.80 -20.10
CA ALA A 144 4.77 -10.96 -20.99
C ALA A 144 5.41 -9.57 -21.19
N ALA A 145 5.40 -9.10 -22.44
CA ALA A 145 5.91 -7.78 -22.78
C ALA A 145 5.08 -6.69 -22.09
N TYR A 146 5.76 -5.66 -21.59
CA TYR A 146 5.14 -4.49 -20.97
C TYR A 146 5.86 -3.22 -21.42
N PHE A 147 5.17 -2.08 -21.32
CA PHE A 147 5.74 -0.79 -21.68
C PHE A 147 6.80 -0.34 -20.67
N VAL A 148 7.98 0.04 -21.16
CA VAL A 148 9.06 0.62 -20.35
C VAL A 148 9.13 2.11 -20.66
N ALA A 149 8.81 2.94 -19.67
CA ALA A 149 8.91 4.39 -19.81
C ALA A 149 10.39 4.81 -19.82
N GLY A 150 10.91 5.16 -21.00
CA GLY A 150 12.33 5.46 -21.18
C GLY A 150 13.22 4.24 -20.92
N ASN A 151 14.32 4.43 -20.18
CA ASN A 151 15.26 3.36 -19.82
C ASN A 151 15.07 2.84 -18.39
N THR A 152 13.97 3.20 -17.71
CA THR A 152 13.72 2.78 -16.33
C THR A 152 12.89 1.49 -16.33
N PRO A 153 13.47 0.32 -16.01
CA PRO A 153 12.70 -0.91 -15.93
C PRO A 153 11.65 -0.80 -14.82
N ALA A 154 10.48 -1.42 -15.02
CA ALA A 154 9.40 -1.43 -14.02
C ALA A 154 9.81 -2.05 -12.68
N ARG A 155 10.90 -2.83 -12.67
CA ARG A 155 11.55 -3.35 -11.48
C ARG A 155 13.07 -3.31 -11.67
N ARG A 156 13.82 -2.71 -10.74
CA ARG A 156 15.28 -2.82 -10.76
C ARG A 156 15.70 -4.27 -10.45
N PRO A 157 16.78 -4.77 -11.07
CA PRO A 157 17.37 -6.05 -10.70
C PRO A 157 17.71 -6.07 -9.20
N ALA A 158 17.51 -7.22 -8.55
CA ALA A 158 17.95 -7.39 -7.17
C ALA A 158 19.47 -7.15 -7.10
N GLY A 159 19.91 -6.20 -6.26
CA GLY A 159 21.32 -5.87 -6.07
C GLY A 159 21.84 -4.58 -6.74
N SER A 160 21.01 -3.78 -7.40
CA SER A 160 21.44 -2.45 -7.88
C SER A 160 21.46 -1.41 -6.75
N GLU A 161 22.58 -0.73 -6.52
CA GLU A 161 22.71 0.35 -5.54
C GLU A 161 21.70 1.48 -5.78
N SER A 162 21.30 2.16 -4.70
CA SER A 162 20.37 3.29 -4.75
C SER A 162 21.05 4.50 -5.40
N LEU A 163 20.80 4.72 -6.69
CA LEU A 163 20.93 6.06 -7.24
C LEU A 163 19.90 6.95 -6.52
N GLY A 164 20.39 8.05 -5.95
CA GLY A 164 19.60 9.08 -5.27
C GLY A 164 18.47 9.65 -6.16
N PRO A 165 17.61 10.50 -5.59
CA PRO A 165 16.37 10.91 -6.23
C PRO A 165 16.61 11.53 -7.61
N LEU A 166 16.10 10.86 -8.65
CA LEU A 166 16.00 11.37 -10.01
C LEU A 166 14.85 12.38 -10.09
N LEU A 167 15.01 13.54 -9.46
CA LEU A 167 14.30 14.79 -9.77
C LEU A 167 15.15 15.98 -9.27
N SER A 168 16.32 16.18 -9.87
CA SER A 168 16.96 17.51 -9.84
C SER A 168 16.39 18.32 -11.01
N ASN A 169 15.26 18.99 -10.80
CA ASN A 169 14.96 20.18 -11.59
C ASN A 169 15.80 21.30 -11.00
N ASP A 170 16.94 21.56 -11.62
CA ASP A 170 17.76 22.74 -11.37
C ASP A 170 16.97 23.99 -11.75
N HIS A 171 16.37 24.65 -10.75
CA HIS A 171 16.13 26.09 -10.70
C HIS A 171 16.20 26.56 -9.23
N SER A 172 17.44 26.81 -8.82
CA SER A 172 17.95 27.67 -7.72
C SER A 172 17.03 28.18 -6.61
N ASP A 173 17.51 27.89 -5.40
CA ASP A 173 17.66 28.75 -4.20
C ASP A 173 16.64 28.72 -3.05
N SER A 174 17.15 28.14 -1.95
CA SER A 174 16.78 28.27 -0.54
C SER A 174 15.47 27.63 -0.09
N LEU A 175 15.58 26.46 0.57
CA LEU A 175 14.80 26.06 1.74
C LEU A 175 15.51 24.82 2.35
N GLY A 176 15.67 24.80 3.68
CA GLY A 176 16.45 23.81 4.43
C GLY A 176 15.88 22.38 4.39
N PRO A 177 16.52 21.41 5.07
CA PRO A 177 16.29 19.98 4.86
C PRO A 177 14.84 19.59 5.22
N THR A 178 14.10 19.10 4.23
CA THR A 178 12.76 18.55 4.37
C THR A 178 12.80 17.11 4.91
N ALA A 179 11.70 16.70 5.56
CA ALA A 179 11.47 15.43 6.27
C ALA A 179 11.77 14.12 5.50
N GLN A 180 12.19 14.20 4.24
CA GLN A 180 12.53 13.06 3.39
C GLN A 180 13.89 12.43 3.73
N GLU A 181 14.81 13.18 4.38
CA GLU A 181 16.12 12.65 4.81
C GLU A 181 16.05 11.70 6.02
N GLN A 182 14.97 11.72 6.82
CA GLN A 182 14.89 10.92 8.05
C GLN A 182 14.33 9.50 7.84
N LEU A 183 13.73 9.21 6.69
CA LEU A 183 13.01 7.96 6.42
C LEU A 183 13.87 6.86 5.76
N LEU A 184 15.04 7.19 5.21
CA LEU A 184 15.84 6.22 4.44
C LEU A 184 16.76 5.33 5.28
N ASN A 185 16.85 5.51 6.60
CA ASN A 185 17.91 4.91 7.43
C ASN A 185 17.49 3.91 8.50
N ARG A 186 16.35 3.20 8.40
CA ARG A 186 16.05 2.11 9.36
C ARG A 186 15.49 0.83 8.72
N VAL A 187 16.31 -0.21 8.86
CA VAL A 187 16.10 -1.67 8.78
C VAL A 187 16.29 -2.36 7.40
N PRO A 188 17.33 -3.22 7.24
CA PRO A 188 17.50 -4.06 6.06
C PRO A 188 16.60 -5.31 6.13
N PHE A 189 15.83 -5.57 5.07
CA PHE A 189 15.15 -6.85 4.85
C PHE A 189 16.16 -7.89 4.37
N GLY A 190 16.40 -8.93 5.18
CA GLY A 190 17.19 -10.09 4.80
C GLY A 190 16.48 -10.95 3.76
N SER A 191 17.16 -11.22 2.65
CA SER A 191 16.79 -12.23 1.67
C SER A 191 16.99 -13.64 2.23
N ALA A 192 15.93 -14.44 2.29
CA ALA A 192 16.03 -15.88 2.52
C ALA A 192 16.02 -16.59 1.17
N ASP A 193 17.21 -16.95 0.67
CA ASP A 193 17.41 -18.04 -0.28
C ASP A 193 18.69 -18.81 0.11
N ASN A 194 18.46 -20.09 0.43
CA ASN A 194 19.32 -21.29 0.43
C ASN A 194 20.87 -21.18 0.42
N LEU A 195 21.51 -22.08 1.19
CA LEU A 195 22.58 -23.02 0.75
C LEU A 195 23.00 -23.98 1.93
N PRO A 196 23.76 -25.08 1.70
CA PRO A 196 23.30 -26.48 1.67
C PRO A 196 23.69 -27.31 2.93
N GLY A 197 23.29 -28.58 2.94
CA GLY A 197 23.30 -29.47 4.10
C GLY A 197 24.65 -29.84 4.73
N SER A 198 24.54 -30.31 5.97
CA SER A 198 25.53 -31.12 6.68
C SER A 198 24.80 -32.15 7.56
N SER A 199 25.26 -33.40 7.47
CA SER A 199 24.76 -34.60 8.15
C SER A 199 24.81 -34.51 9.69
N PRO A 200 24.04 -35.32 10.44
CA PRO A 200 24.06 -35.30 11.90
C PRO A 200 25.24 -36.08 12.46
N PRO A 201 25.80 -35.72 13.63
CA PRO A 201 26.67 -36.63 14.36
C PRO A 201 25.84 -37.55 15.26
N SER A 202 26.21 -38.81 15.22
CA SER A 202 25.86 -39.87 16.16
C SER A 202 26.36 -39.57 17.57
N GLN A 203 25.45 -39.55 18.55
CA GLN A 203 25.41 -40.33 19.80
C GLN A 203 24.32 -39.79 20.71
#